data_AF-A0A964V0T9-F1
#
_entry.id   AF-A0A964V0T9-F1
#
_cell.length_a   1.000
_cell.length_b   1.000
_cell.length_c   1.000
_cell.angle_alpha   90.00
_cell.angle_beta   90.00
_cell.angle_gamma   90.00
#
_symmetry.space_group_name_H-M   'P 1'
#
loop_
_entity.id
_entity.type
_entity.pdbx_description
1 polymer ?
#
loop_
_entity_poly.entity_id
_entity_poly.type
_entity_poly.pdbx_seq_one_letter_code
_entity_poly.pdbx_strand_id
1 'polypeptide(L)'
;MNKHRFNYKWYLKDGYPQKNGLKVFGTFICGGGSTMGYKLAGFEHLGGVEIDPQVADVYKTNHDPKYLFVEDIREFANRTEFPEDLYNLDILDGSPPCSSFSMAGNREKDWGKEKVFREGQAKQRLDDLFFDYIKLAKKLQPKVVIAENVKGMLQGNAKTYVKRVKDEFEKAGYKVQLFLLNAASMGVPQKRERVFFICQRNDLNFPKLDLKFNEDGITFGKVRSKKGNTKALTERQIRTLSYLTTEKTLEQIEIKHFGKGSGFTDNVVHDTDIAPTITSGGKQFRAIDRSWFSNYDFQVCGTYPIDYNFKKIEPKYLIGMSVPPVMTAQVATEIYNQWFK
;
A
#
# COMPACT_ATOMS: atom_id res chain seq x y z
N MET A 1 18.06 21.43 3.97
CA MET A 1 18.21 20.38 2.93
C MET A 1 17.44 19.15 3.41
N ASN A 2 16.58 18.57 2.57
CA ASN A 2 15.79 17.41 2.98
C ASN A 2 16.72 16.19 3.11
N LYS A 3 16.77 15.54 4.28
CA LYS A 3 17.69 14.42 4.57
C LYS A 3 17.24 13.11 3.90
N HIS A 4 16.02 13.08 3.37
CA HIS A 4 15.36 11.92 2.76
C HIS A 4 15.43 11.99 1.23
N ARG A 5 15.61 10.85 0.54
CA ARG A 5 15.70 10.82 -0.93
C ARG A 5 14.45 11.40 -1.60
N PHE A 6 13.28 11.07 -1.06
CA PHE A 6 12.00 11.60 -1.53
C PHE A 6 11.33 12.44 -0.46
N ASN A 7 10.61 13.48 -0.89
CA ASN A 7 9.87 14.33 0.02
C ASN A 7 8.53 13.68 0.39
N TYR A 8 8.30 13.44 1.68
CA TYR A 8 7.03 12.95 2.21
C TYR A 8 5.89 13.97 2.11
N LYS A 9 6.21 15.26 1.93
CA LYS A 9 5.24 16.35 1.71
C LYS A 9 5.45 16.94 0.32
N TRP A 10 4.54 16.66 -0.59
CA TRP A 10 4.64 17.07 -2.00
C TRP A 10 3.25 17.34 -2.60
N TYR A 11 3.22 17.86 -3.83
CA TYR A 11 2.01 18.23 -4.54
C TYR A 11 2.05 17.69 -5.98
N LEU A 12 0.91 17.25 -6.52
CA LEU A 12 0.78 16.82 -7.92
C LEU A 12 1.08 17.95 -8.89
N LYS A 13 0.67 19.19 -8.55
CA LYS A 13 0.92 20.38 -9.38
C LYS A 13 2.40 20.70 -9.59
N ASP A 14 3.29 20.20 -8.73
CA ASP A 14 4.73 20.40 -8.84
C ASP A 14 5.35 19.48 -9.92
N GLY A 15 4.56 18.53 -10.45
CA GLY A 15 4.97 17.60 -11.50
C GLY A 15 5.78 16.40 -10.99
N TYR A 16 6.15 15.54 -11.94
CA TYR A 16 7.02 14.39 -11.73
C TYR A 16 8.39 14.64 -12.39
N PRO A 17 9.46 13.93 -11.98
CA PRO A 17 10.76 14.05 -12.65
C PRO A 17 10.71 13.60 -14.12
N GLN A 18 11.80 13.86 -14.84
CA GLN A 18 11.97 13.40 -16.21
C GLN A 18 11.82 11.87 -16.29
N LYS A 19 11.09 11.41 -17.32
CA LYS A 19 10.87 9.99 -17.56
C LYS A 19 12.17 9.28 -17.95
N ASN A 20 12.40 8.10 -17.39
CA ASN A 20 13.54 7.23 -17.68
C ASN A 20 13.30 6.28 -18.88
N GLY A 21 12.12 6.34 -19.51
CA GLY A 21 11.74 5.53 -20.67
C GLY A 21 11.22 4.12 -20.33
N LEU A 22 11.20 3.74 -19.06
CA LEU A 22 10.73 2.42 -18.63
C LEU A 22 9.23 2.43 -18.30
N LYS A 23 8.50 1.44 -18.80
CA LYS A 23 7.05 1.36 -18.73
C LYS A 23 6.57 0.45 -17.61
N VAL A 24 5.56 0.93 -16.88
CA VAL A 24 4.92 0.22 -15.77
C VAL A 24 3.42 0.12 -16.01
N PHE A 25 2.84 -1.03 -15.73
CA PHE A 25 1.39 -1.22 -15.66
C PHE A 25 1.00 -1.86 -14.34
N GLY A 26 -0.09 -1.41 -13.74
CA GLY A 26 -0.53 -1.83 -12.42
C GLY A 26 -1.78 -2.69 -12.42
N THR A 27 -1.92 -3.56 -11.43
CA THR A 27 -3.15 -4.28 -11.10
C THR A 27 -3.50 -4.03 -9.64
N PHE A 28 -4.80 -4.02 -9.31
CA PHE A 28 -5.27 -3.62 -7.97
C PHE A 28 -4.79 -2.20 -7.61
N ILE A 29 -4.85 -1.29 -8.58
CA ILE A 29 -4.18 0.02 -8.51
C ILE A 29 -4.73 0.93 -7.41
N CYS A 30 -5.95 0.69 -6.92
CA CYS A 30 -6.59 1.50 -5.90
C CYS A 30 -6.56 2.99 -6.27
N GLY A 31 -6.25 3.87 -5.30
CA GLY A 31 -6.00 5.29 -5.53
C GLY A 31 -4.63 5.62 -6.13
N GLY A 32 -3.88 4.65 -6.64
CA GLY A 32 -2.60 4.89 -7.30
C GLY A 32 -1.44 5.21 -6.36
N GLY A 33 -1.42 4.65 -5.15
CA GLY A 33 -0.28 4.76 -4.23
C GLY A 33 1.03 4.34 -4.88
N SER A 34 1.09 3.09 -5.38
CA SER A 34 2.25 2.59 -6.14
C SER A 34 2.48 3.37 -7.43
N THR A 35 1.43 3.74 -8.17
CA THR A 35 1.51 4.55 -9.40
C THR A 35 2.30 5.83 -9.17
N MET A 36 1.98 6.58 -8.11
CA MET A 36 2.73 7.80 -7.76
C MET A 36 4.19 7.49 -7.45
N GLY A 37 4.47 6.39 -6.75
CA GLY A 37 5.84 5.97 -6.45
C GLY A 37 6.68 5.68 -7.70
N TYR A 38 6.11 4.95 -8.67
CA TYR A 38 6.79 4.72 -9.95
C TYR A 38 7.04 6.02 -10.72
N LYS A 39 6.04 6.91 -10.79
CA LYS A 39 6.19 8.23 -11.43
C LYS A 39 7.24 9.09 -10.73
N LEU A 40 7.30 9.07 -9.39
CA LEU A 40 8.34 9.74 -8.59
C LEU A 40 9.75 9.17 -8.85
N ALA A 41 9.85 7.89 -9.18
CA ALA A 41 11.11 7.25 -9.59
C ALA A 41 11.44 7.44 -11.09
N GLY A 42 10.64 8.23 -11.82
CA GLY A 42 10.86 8.54 -13.24
C GLY A 42 10.29 7.52 -14.21
N PHE A 43 9.56 6.50 -13.75
CA PHE A 43 8.94 5.52 -14.64
C PHE A 43 7.70 6.09 -15.34
N GLU A 44 7.42 5.60 -16.54
CA GLU A 44 6.16 5.84 -17.24
C GLU A 44 5.10 4.84 -16.82
N HIS A 45 4.19 5.26 -15.94
CA HIS A 45 3.07 4.42 -15.53
C HIS A 45 1.89 4.55 -16.50
N LEU A 46 1.61 3.50 -17.27
CA LEU A 46 0.60 3.49 -18.33
C LEU A 46 -0.84 3.48 -17.82
N GLY A 47 -1.05 2.95 -16.61
CA GLY A 47 -2.36 2.84 -15.97
C GLY A 47 -2.54 1.46 -15.35
N GLY A 48 -3.77 0.94 -15.28
CA GLY A 48 -3.98 -0.34 -14.63
C GLY A 48 -5.41 -0.86 -14.57
N VAL A 49 -5.58 -1.92 -13.78
CA VAL A 49 -6.84 -2.62 -13.53
C VAL A 49 -7.34 -2.33 -12.11
N GLU A 50 -8.58 -1.87 -11.99
CA GLU A 50 -9.29 -1.63 -10.73
C GLU A 50 -10.74 -2.11 -10.84
N ILE A 51 -11.22 -2.87 -9.86
CA ILE A 51 -12.57 -3.43 -9.92
C ILE A 51 -13.63 -2.45 -9.44
N ASP A 52 -13.29 -1.55 -8.50
CA ASP A 52 -14.24 -0.60 -7.93
C ASP A 52 -14.35 0.68 -8.79
N PRO A 53 -15.50 0.96 -9.41
CA PRO A 53 -15.65 2.14 -10.27
C PRO A 53 -15.45 3.48 -9.54
N GLN A 54 -15.77 3.56 -8.25
CA GLN A 54 -15.56 4.79 -7.47
C GLN A 54 -14.06 5.02 -7.22
N VAL A 55 -13.31 3.96 -6.96
CA VAL A 55 -11.86 4.02 -6.79
C VAL A 55 -11.16 4.31 -8.11
N ALA A 56 -11.59 3.67 -9.20
CA ALA A 56 -11.11 3.94 -10.55
C ALA A 56 -11.37 5.39 -10.98
N ASP A 57 -12.52 5.96 -10.60
CA ASP A 57 -12.85 7.36 -10.86
C ASP A 57 -11.94 8.33 -10.09
N VAL A 58 -11.59 8.01 -8.85
CA VAL A 58 -10.54 8.73 -8.10
C VAL A 58 -9.18 8.59 -8.78
N TYR A 59 -8.81 7.40 -9.22
CA TYR A 59 -7.55 7.16 -9.92
C TYR A 59 -7.45 7.99 -11.20
N LYS A 60 -8.46 7.93 -12.06
CA LYS A 60 -8.53 8.69 -13.32
C LYS A 60 -8.36 10.19 -13.10
N THR A 61 -8.97 10.71 -12.05
CA THR A 61 -8.94 12.14 -11.71
C THR A 61 -7.53 12.66 -11.41
N ASN A 62 -6.66 11.80 -10.86
CA ASN A 62 -5.34 12.22 -10.38
C ASN A 62 -4.19 11.77 -11.30
N HIS A 63 -4.38 10.75 -12.14
CA HIS A 63 -3.27 10.08 -12.83
C HIS A 63 -3.24 10.19 -14.34
N ASP A 64 -4.33 10.63 -14.99
CA ASP A 64 -4.50 10.66 -16.45
C ASP A 64 -3.95 9.42 -17.17
N PRO A 65 -4.48 8.22 -16.86
CA PRO A 65 -3.91 6.97 -17.37
C PRO A 65 -4.19 6.77 -18.86
N LYS A 66 -3.19 6.24 -19.58
CA LYS A 66 -3.35 5.77 -20.96
C LYS A 66 -4.34 4.59 -21.03
N TYR A 67 -4.24 3.68 -20.07
CA TYR A 67 -5.10 2.49 -19.99
C TYR A 67 -5.71 2.35 -18.59
N LEU A 68 -7.03 2.48 -18.49
CA LEU A 68 -7.77 2.21 -17.25
C LEU A 68 -8.86 1.19 -17.52
N PHE A 69 -8.69 0.00 -16.95
CA PHE A 69 -9.63 -1.12 -17.07
C PHE A 69 -10.42 -1.24 -15.77
N VAL A 70 -11.72 -0.92 -15.84
CA VAL A 70 -12.63 -1.02 -14.70
C VAL A 70 -13.32 -2.37 -14.73
N GLU A 71 -12.62 -3.42 -14.33
CA GLU A 71 -13.08 -4.80 -14.40
C GLU A 71 -12.39 -5.70 -13.37
N ASP A 72 -12.89 -6.93 -13.23
CA ASP A 72 -12.25 -7.93 -12.39
C ASP A 72 -10.97 -8.46 -13.05
N ILE A 73 -9.89 -8.57 -12.26
CA ILE A 73 -8.60 -9.09 -12.73
C ILE A 73 -8.70 -10.52 -13.30
N ARG A 74 -9.67 -11.32 -12.83
CA ARG A 74 -9.92 -12.68 -13.35
C ARG A 74 -10.32 -12.63 -14.82
N GLU A 75 -11.22 -11.72 -15.15
CA GLU A 75 -11.68 -11.49 -16.52
C GLU A 75 -10.57 -10.87 -17.37
N PHE A 76 -9.89 -9.87 -16.83
CA PHE A 76 -8.76 -9.23 -17.52
C PHE A 76 -7.66 -10.25 -17.84
N ALA A 77 -7.28 -11.11 -16.88
CA ALA A 77 -6.29 -12.16 -17.07
C ALA A 77 -6.77 -13.29 -18.00
N ASN A 78 -8.07 -13.41 -18.26
CA ASN A 78 -8.63 -14.37 -19.22
C ASN A 78 -8.66 -13.87 -20.66
N ARG A 79 -8.47 -12.57 -20.89
CA ARG A 79 -8.41 -12.00 -22.25
C ARG A 79 -7.39 -12.72 -23.15
N THR A 80 -7.75 -12.76 -24.43
CA THR A 80 -6.91 -13.30 -25.50
C THR A 80 -5.93 -12.26 -26.03
N GLU A 81 -6.28 -10.98 -25.96
CA GLU A 81 -5.50 -9.87 -26.51
C GLU A 81 -5.42 -8.70 -25.51
N PHE A 82 -4.29 -7.99 -25.57
CA PHE A 82 -4.01 -6.79 -24.78
C PHE A 82 -3.41 -5.71 -25.69
N PRO A 83 -3.45 -4.42 -25.30
CA PRO A 83 -2.69 -3.39 -26.01
C PRO A 83 -1.21 -3.76 -26.13
N GLU A 84 -0.59 -3.46 -27.28
CA GLU A 84 0.79 -3.85 -27.60
C GLU A 84 1.82 -3.39 -26.54
N ASP A 85 1.62 -2.20 -25.98
CA ASP A 85 2.47 -1.70 -24.89
C ASP A 85 2.52 -2.62 -23.67
N LEU A 86 1.46 -3.41 -23.40
CA LEU A 86 1.40 -4.30 -22.24
C LEU A 86 2.22 -5.58 -22.43
N TYR A 87 2.57 -5.94 -23.66
CA TYR A 87 3.51 -7.05 -23.94
C TYR A 87 4.98 -6.61 -23.84
N ASN A 88 5.24 -5.30 -23.72
CA ASN A 88 6.58 -4.71 -23.68
C ASN A 88 6.85 -3.97 -22.37
N LEU A 89 6.30 -4.47 -21.27
CA LEU A 89 6.44 -3.85 -19.94
C LEU A 89 7.81 -4.12 -19.32
N ASP A 90 8.39 -3.08 -18.74
CA ASP A 90 9.55 -3.23 -17.86
C ASP A 90 9.12 -3.74 -16.49
N ILE A 91 8.00 -3.22 -15.96
CA ILE A 91 7.44 -3.66 -14.68
C ILE A 91 5.93 -3.90 -14.80
N LEU A 92 5.47 -5.06 -14.33
CA LEU A 92 4.08 -5.27 -13.95
C LEU A 92 3.97 -5.20 -12.43
N ASP A 93 3.18 -4.26 -11.93
CA ASP A 93 2.92 -4.05 -10.49
C ASP A 93 1.58 -4.68 -10.09
N GLY A 94 1.51 -5.23 -8.89
CA GLY A 94 0.28 -5.76 -8.33
C GLY A 94 0.29 -5.73 -6.81
N SER A 95 -0.83 -5.34 -6.21
CA SER A 95 -1.03 -5.46 -4.76
C SER A 95 -2.29 -6.29 -4.46
N PRO A 96 -2.27 -7.62 -4.70
CA PRO A 96 -3.44 -8.46 -4.51
C PRO A 96 -3.98 -8.36 -3.07
N PRO A 97 -5.30 -8.41 -2.88
CA PRO A 97 -5.94 -8.13 -1.59
C PRO A 97 -5.43 -9.01 -0.45
N CYS A 98 -5.22 -8.38 0.71
CA CYS A 98 -4.49 -8.98 1.83
C CYS A 98 -5.40 -9.54 2.96
N SER A 99 -6.73 -9.40 2.84
CA SER A 99 -7.65 -9.48 3.99
C SER A 99 -7.65 -10.83 4.72
N SER A 100 -7.34 -11.94 4.04
CA SER A 100 -7.21 -13.28 4.64
C SER A 100 -5.91 -13.46 5.44
N PHE A 101 -4.93 -12.56 5.28
CA PHE A 101 -3.61 -12.63 5.91
C PHE A 101 -3.34 -11.50 6.91
N SER A 102 -4.29 -10.59 7.11
CA SER A 102 -4.16 -9.47 8.06
C SER A 102 -4.33 -9.92 9.51
N MET A 103 -3.48 -9.40 10.40
CA MET A 103 -3.56 -9.62 11.86
C MET A 103 -4.82 -9.01 12.49
N ALA A 104 -5.44 -8.02 11.83
CA ALA A 104 -6.66 -7.37 12.30
C ALA A 104 -7.96 -8.04 11.76
N GLY A 105 -7.85 -9.10 10.96
CA GLY A 105 -8.98 -9.88 10.42
C GLY A 105 -9.05 -11.30 11.03
N ASN A 106 -9.96 -12.13 10.53
CA ASN A 106 -10.16 -13.49 11.07
C ASN A 106 -9.12 -14.54 10.59
N ARG A 107 -8.05 -14.10 9.90
CA ARG A 107 -6.93 -14.91 9.38
C ARG A 107 -7.44 -16.19 8.66
N GLU A 108 -6.98 -17.36 9.11
CA GLU A 108 -7.24 -18.68 8.53
C GLU A 108 -8.74 -19.04 8.47
N LYS A 109 -9.59 -18.45 9.32
CA LYS A 109 -11.04 -18.72 9.30
C LYS A 109 -11.71 -18.22 8.01
N ASP A 110 -11.01 -17.39 7.24
CA ASP A 110 -11.51 -16.78 6.01
C ASP A 110 -10.86 -17.35 4.74
N TRP A 111 -9.97 -18.35 4.84
CA TRP A 111 -9.46 -19.06 3.67
C TRP A 111 -10.56 -19.85 2.97
N GLY A 112 -10.60 -19.79 1.64
CA GLY A 112 -11.62 -20.48 0.85
C GLY A 112 -13.00 -19.82 0.86
N LYS A 113 -13.18 -18.67 1.54
CA LYS A 113 -14.49 -18.01 1.68
C LYS A 113 -14.61 -16.81 0.75
N GLU A 114 -15.79 -16.68 0.14
CA GLU A 114 -16.17 -15.49 -0.59
C GLU A 114 -16.35 -14.30 0.36
N LYS A 115 -15.74 -13.16 0.02
CA LYS A 115 -15.92 -11.90 0.74
C LYS A 115 -16.38 -10.79 -0.18
N VAL A 116 -17.15 -9.89 0.42
CA VAL A 116 -17.54 -8.60 -0.14
C VAL A 116 -16.85 -7.54 0.72
N PHE A 117 -16.02 -6.68 0.14
CA PHE A 117 -15.30 -5.64 0.89
C PHE A 117 -16.20 -4.46 1.26
N ARG A 118 -17.29 -4.24 0.52
CA ARG A 118 -18.29 -3.19 0.74
C ARG A 118 -19.62 -3.58 0.09
N GLU A 119 -20.74 -3.18 0.69
CA GLU A 119 -22.06 -3.39 0.10
C GLU A 119 -22.08 -2.92 -1.37
N GLY A 120 -22.45 -3.82 -2.30
CA GLY A 120 -22.43 -3.58 -3.75
C GLY A 120 -21.18 -4.04 -4.51
N GLN A 121 -20.12 -4.51 -3.85
CA GLN A 121 -18.95 -5.10 -4.52
C GLN A 121 -19.14 -6.60 -4.78
N ALA A 122 -18.51 -7.10 -5.85
CA ALA A 122 -18.55 -8.52 -6.20
C ALA A 122 -17.97 -9.40 -5.09
N LYS A 123 -18.57 -10.58 -4.89
CA LYS A 123 -18.01 -11.63 -4.03
C LYS A 123 -16.71 -12.16 -4.63
N GLN A 124 -15.66 -12.25 -3.81
CA GLN A 124 -14.34 -12.73 -4.26
C GLN A 124 -13.72 -13.69 -3.24
N ARG A 125 -13.08 -14.75 -3.74
CA ARG A 125 -12.14 -15.58 -2.96
C ARG A 125 -10.75 -14.96 -3.08
N LEU A 126 -10.38 -14.19 -2.08
CA LEU A 126 -9.27 -13.23 -2.17
C LEU A 126 -7.89 -13.89 -2.25
N ASP A 127 -7.77 -15.12 -1.74
CA ASP A 127 -6.57 -15.95 -1.79
C ASP A 127 -6.20 -16.43 -3.21
N ASP A 128 -7.14 -16.38 -4.16
CA ASP A 128 -6.88 -16.76 -5.55
C ASP A 128 -6.34 -15.65 -6.43
N LEU A 129 -6.65 -14.39 -6.10
CA LEU A 129 -6.37 -13.25 -6.97
C LEU A 129 -4.87 -13.05 -7.21
N PHE A 130 -4.03 -13.57 -6.31
CA PHE A 130 -2.59 -13.65 -6.49
C PHE A 130 -2.21 -14.57 -7.68
N PHE A 131 -2.92 -15.69 -7.87
CA PHE A 131 -2.67 -16.62 -8.98
C PHE A 131 -3.21 -16.11 -10.31
N ASP A 132 -4.32 -15.34 -10.30
CA ASP A 132 -4.79 -14.63 -11.50
C ASP A 132 -3.78 -13.56 -11.94
N TYR A 133 -3.16 -12.87 -10.97
CA TYR A 133 -2.06 -11.95 -11.23
C TYR A 133 -0.83 -12.66 -11.82
N ILE A 134 -0.43 -13.82 -11.27
CA ILE A 134 0.66 -14.63 -11.84
C ILE A 134 0.31 -15.11 -13.25
N LYS A 135 -0.94 -15.51 -13.50
CA LYS A 135 -1.43 -15.90 -14.83
C LYS A 135 -1.30 -14.74 -15.82
N LEU A 136 -1.66 -13.52 -15.44
CA LEU A 136 -1.46 -12.34 -16.26
C LEU A 136 0.03 -12.08 -16.53
N ALA A 137 0.88 -12.15 -15.50
CA ALA A 137 2.34 -12.01 -15.65
C ALA A 137 2.93 -13.06 -16.60
N LYS A 138 2.41 -14.29 -16.58
CA LYS A 138 2.80 -15.36 -17.51
C LYS A 138 2.41 -15.04 -18.96
N LYS A 139 1.29 -14.36 -19.19
CA LYS A 139 0.84 -13.96 -20.53
C LYS A 139 1.60 -12.74 -21.06
N LEU A 140 1.77 -11.71 -20.23
CA LEU A 140 2.39 -10.45 -20.64
C LEU A 140 3.93 -10.49 -20.66
N GLN A 141 4.54 -11.42 -19.92
CA GLN A 141 5.99 -11.58 -19.81
C GLN A 141 6.78 -10.28 -19.57
N PRO A 142 6.39 -9.38 -18.63
CA PRO A 142 7.19 -8.22 -18.26
C PRO A 142 8.62 -8.59 -17.83
N LYS A 143 9.56 -7.64 -17.91
CA LYS A 143 10.94 -7.86 -17.44
C LYS A 143 11.00 -8.14 -15.93
N VAL A 144 10.20 -7.39 -15.16
CA VAL A 144 10.07 -7.53 -13.71
C VAL A 144 8.60 -7.58 -13.32
N VAL A 145 8.26 -8.44 -12.37
CA VAL A 145 6.94 -8.48 -11.73
C VAL A 145 7.12 -8.15 -10.25
N ILE A 146 6.28 -7.26 -9.73
CA ILE A 146 6.31 -6.84 -8.33
C ILE A 146 4.95 -7.11 -7.70
N ALA A 147 4.93 -7.96 -6.68
CA ALA A 147 3.73 -8.18 -5.86
C ALA A 147 3.95 -7.69 -4.43
N GLU A 148 3.05 -6.87 -3.91
CA GLU A 148 3.04 -6.42 -2.51
C GLU A 148 1.99 -7.18 -1.68
N ASN A 149 2.32 -7.45 -0.41
CA ASN A 149 1.35 -7.93 0.57
C ASN A 149 1.74 -7.61 2.02
N VAL A 150 0.90 -7.98 2.98
CA VAL A 150 1.16 -7.76 4.42
C VAL A 150 2.16 -8.74 5.02
N LYS A 151 2.90 -8.28 6.04
CA LYS A 151 3.83 -9.09 6.84
C LYS A 151 3.23 -10.39 7.39
N GLY A 152 1.92 -10.42 7.66
CA GLY A 152 1.22 -11.62 8.13
C GLY A 152 1.35 -12.82 7.19
N MET A 153 1.61 -12.59 5.90
CA MET A 153 1.85 -13.62 4.89
C MET A 153 3.12 -14.47 5.19
N LEU A 154 4.07 -13.96 5.97
CA LEU A 154 5.29 -14.68 6.37
C LEU A 154 5.13 -15.51 7.66
N GLN A 155 3.94 -15.54 8.26
CA GLN A 155 3.70 -16.14 9.57
C GLN A 155 2.84 -17.41 9.50
N GLY A 156 3.10 -18.37 10.39
CA GLY A 156 2.27 -19.58 10.54
C GLY A 156 2.11 -20.39 9.26
N ASN A 157 0.90 -20.89 9.01
CA ASN A 157 0.56 -21.70 7.84
C ASN A 157 0.62 -20.91 6.51
N ALA A 158 0.68 -19.57 6.55
CA ALA A 158 0.83 -18.74 5.36
C ALA A 158 2.21 -18.94 4.66
N LYS A 159 3.20 -19.54 5.34
CA LYS A 159 4.47 -19.93 4.71
C LYS A 159 4.29 -20.92 3.56
N THR A 160 3.32 -21.84 3.66
CA THR A 160 2.99 -22.77 2.58
C THR A 160 2.39 -22.03 1.39
N TYR A 161 1.57 -21.00 1.64
CA TYR A 161 1.03 -20.14 0.60
C TYR A 161 2.13 -19.33 -0.10
N VAL A 162 3.08 -18.75 0.65
CA VAL A 162 4.27 -18.07 0.10
C VAL A 162 5.08 -19.00 -0.80
N LYS A 163 5.31 -20.24 -0.37
CA LYS A 163 6.02 -21.25 -1.17
C LYS A 163 5.28 -21.52 -2.48
N ARG A 164 3.97 -21.73 -2.42
CA ARG A 164 3.13 -21.96 -3.62
C ARG A 164 3.17 -20.75 -4.56
N VAL A 165 3.11 -19.53 -4.05
CA VAL A 165 3.27 -18.30 -4.85
C VAL A 165 4.63 -18.27 -5.55
N LYS A 166 5.72 -18.60 -4.84
CA LYS A 166 7.07 -18.69 -5.42
C LYS A 166 7.13 -19.73 -6.55
N ASP A 167 6.63 -20.93 -6.29
CA ASP A 167 6.62 -22.03 -7.25
C ASP A 167 5.83 -21.66 -8.53
N GLU A 168 4.70 -20.94 -8.40
CA GLU A 168 3.91 -20.50 -9.55
C GLU A 168 4.59 -19.38 -10.35
N PHE A 169 5.30 -18.44 -9.71
CA PHE A 169 6.14 -17.48 -10.43
C PHE A 169 7.30 -18.16 -11.17
N GLU A 170 7.93 -19.16 -10.56
CA GLU A 170 9.00 -19.94 -11.21
C GLU A 170 8.48 -20.68 -12.44
N LYS A 171 7.30 -21.33 -12.35
CA LYS A 171 6.59 -21.93 -13.50
C LYS A 171 6.15 -20.91 -14.55
N ALA A 172 5.97 -19.64 -14.16
CA ALA A 172 5.67 -18.54 -15.07
C ALA A 172 6.91 -17.95 -15.75
N GLY A 173 8.12 -18.41 -15.40
CA GLY A 173 9.39 -17.99 -16.02
C GLY A 173 10.17 -16.93 -15.25
N TYR A 174 9.98 -16.83 -13.92
CA TYR A 174 10.61 -15.80 -13.10
C TYR A 174 11.46 -16.35 -11.94
N LYS A 175 12.55 -15.64 -11.61
CA LYS A 175 13.30 -15.84 -10.35
C LYS A 175 12.79 -14.86 -9.30
N VAL A 176 12.40 -15.39 -8.14
CA VAL A 176 11.72 -14.61 -7.08
C VAL A 176 12.67 -14.26 -5.94
N GLN A 177 12.67 -13.00 -5.52
CA GLN A 177 13.25 -12.52 -4.27
C GLN A 177 12.16 -11.94 -3.37
N LEU A 178 12.24 -12.24 -2.06
CA LEU A 178 11.30 -11.74 -1.06
C LEU A 178 11.97 -10.74 -0.13
N PHE A 179 11.31 -9.61 0.10
CA PHE A 179 11.80 -8.56 0.99
C PHE A 179 10.70 -8.17 1.99
N LEU A 180 11.03 -8.16 3.28
CA LEU A 180 10.20 -7.53 4.30
C LEU A 180 10.76 -6.12 4.56
N LEU A 181 10.03 -5.10 4.11
CA LEU A 181 10.48 -3.71 4.18
C LEU A 181 9.62 -2.93 5.17
N ASN A 182 10.24 -2.01 5.91
CA ASN A 182 9.56 -1.09 6.82
C ASN A 182 9.63 0.34 6.27
N ALA A 183 8.47 0.92 5.96
CA ALA A 183 8.38 2.26 5.40
C ALA A 183 9.04 3.34 6.28
N ALA A 184 9.11 3.12 7.60
CA ALA A 184 9.73 4.05 8.55
C ALA A 184 11.24 4.25 8.32
N SER A 185 11.94 3.31 7.68
CA SER A 185 13.36 3.45 7.30
C SER A 185 13.55 3.91 5.84
N MET A 186 12.47 4.32 5.18
CA MET A 186 12.40 4.65 3.75
C MET A 186 11.93 6.09 3.50
N GLY A 187 11.95 6.94 4.53
CA GLY A 187 11.48 8.33 4.43
C GLY A 187 9.95 8.48 4.52
N VAL A 188 9.24 7.44 4.95
CA VAL A 188 7.79 7.49 5.18
C VAL A 188 7.52 7.73 6.68
N PRO A 189 6.71 8.74 7.07
CA PRO A 189 6.32 8.98 8.46
C PRO A 189 5.34 7.94 9.04
N GLN A 190 5.56 6.66 8.77
CA GLN A 190 4.67 5.57 9.14
C GLN A 190 5.43 4.26 9.37
N LYS A 191 5.17 3.57 10.48
CA LYS A 191 5.60 2.18 10.73
C LYS A 191 4.70 1.24 9.95
N ARG A 192 5.02 0.99 8.68
CA ARG A 192 4.29 0.09 7.79
C ARG A 192 5.23 -0.96 7.23
N GLU A 193 5.07 -2.19 7.70
CA GLU A 193 5.83 -3.34 7.22
C GLU A 193 5.06 -4.05 6.11
N ARG A 194 5.74 -4.32 4.99
CA ARG A 194 5.18 -4.98 3.80
C ARG A 194 6.16 -5.94 3.18
N VAL A 195 5.61 -7.00 2.60
CA VAL A 195 6.34 -8.05 1.90
C VAL A 195 6.27 -7.73 0.42
N PHE A 196 7.43 -7.69 -0.23
CA PHE A 196 7.56 -7.51 -1.66
C PHE A 196 8.12 -8.79 -2.28
N PHE A 197 7.40 -9.32 -3.26
CA PHE A 197 7.91 -10.31 -4.21
C PHE A 197 8.44 -9.53 -5.39
N ILE A 198 9.75 -9.61 -5.63
CA ILE A 198 10.38 -9.00 -6.81
C ILE A 198 10.88 -10.14 -7.67
N CYS A 199 10.22 -10.31 -8.80
CA CYS A 199 10.37 -11.45 -9.69
C CYS A 199 10.99 -10.97 -11.00
N GLN A 200 12.22 -11.38 -11.30
CA GLN A 200 12.87 -11.05 -12.58
C GLN A 200 12.65 -12.16 -13.60
N ARG A 201 12.44 -11.82 -14.87
CA ARG A 201 12.29 -12.80 -15.94
C ARG A 201 13.59 -13.59 -16.14
N ASN A 202 13.48 -14.90 -16.35
CA ASN A 202 14.63 -15.82 -16.29
C ASN A 202 15.76 -15.50 -17.28
N ASP A 203 15.42 -14.98 -18.46
CA ASP A 203 16.37 -14.65 -19.55
C ASP A 203 17.27 -13.45 -19.23
N LEU A 204 16.81 -12.53 -18.39
CA LEU A 204 17.53 -11.27 -18.12
C LEU A 204 18.73 -11.45 -17.20
N ASN A 205 18.74 -12.51 -16.38
CA ASN A 205 19.84 -12.87 -15.48
C ASN A 205 20.40 -11.69 -14.66
N PHE A 206 19.52 -10.83 -14.16
CA PHE A 206 19.93 -9.74 -13.29
C PHE A 206 20.61 -10.27 -12.02
N PRO A 207 21.57 -9.51 -11.45
CA PRO A 207 22.19 -9.87 -10.19
C PRO A 207 21.16 -9.88 -9.05
N LYS A 208 21.54 -10.51 -7.93
CA LYS A 208 20.75 -10.47 -6.71
C LYS A 208 20.47 -9.01 -6.31
N LEU A 209 19.22 -8.70 -6.02
CA LEU A 209 18.81 -7.34 -5.66
C LEU A 209 19.08 -7.12 -4.18
N ASP A 210 19.69 -5.98 -3.85
CA ASP A 210 19.89 -5.58 -2.45
C ASP A 210 18.97 -4.40 -2.11
N LEU A 211 17.94 -4.67 -1.30
CA LEU A 211 17.03 -3.64 -0.79
C LEU A 211 17.26 -3.40 0.69
N LYS A 212 18.13 -2.42 0.99
CA LYS A 212 18.42 -1.95 2.34
C LYS A 212 18.15 -0.46 2.43
N PHE A 213 17.30 -0.09 3.37
CA PHE A 213 16.92 1.29 3.61
C PHE A 213 17.13 1.64 5.08
N ASN A 214 17.90 2.69 5.33
CA ASN A 214 18.33 3.13 6.67
C ASN A 214 18.11 4.65 6.86
N GLU A 215 17.06 5.20 6.25
CA GLU A 215 16.70 6.61 6.51
C GLU A 215 16.16 6.78 7.94
N ASP A 216 16.40 7.96 8.53
CA ASP A 216 15.93 8.27 9.87
C ASP A 216 14.40 8.25 9.96
N GLY A 217 13.87 7.77 11.09
CA GLY A 217 12.44 7.82 11.35
C GLY A 217 11.88 9.23 11.46
N ILE A 218 10.72 9.48 10.85
CA ILE A 218 10.04 10.78 10.90
C ILE A 218 8.91 10.72 11.93
N THR A 219 9.06 11.48 13.01
CA THR A 219 8.07 11.50 14.10
C THR A 219 6.83 12.32 13.74
N PHE A 220 5.69 11.93 14.31
CA PHE A 220 4.39 12.53 14.06
C PHE A 220 4.37 14.02 14.37
N GLY A 221 5.04 14.46 15.45
CA GLY A 221 5.13 15.87 15.82
C GLY A 221 5.78 16.75 14.75
N LYS A 222 6.66 16.19 13.90
CA LYS A 222 7.28 16.93 12.78
C LYS A 222 6.34 17.12 11.60
N VAL A 223 5.36 16.24 11.43
CA VAL A 223 4.57 16.13 10.19
C VAL A 223 3.10 16.44 10.35
N ARG A 224 2.56 16.33 11.56
CA ARG A 224 1.15 16.54 11.84
C ARG A 224 0.69 17.96 11.51
N SER A 225 -0.58 18.10 11.17
CA SER A 225 -1.23 19.40 11.06
C SER A 225 -1.32 20.10 12.43
N LYS A 226 -1.63 21.40 12.43
CA LYS A 226 -1.81 22.19 13.65
C LYS A 226 -2.96 21.69 14.54
N LYS A 227 -4.05 21.20 13.92
CA LYS A 227 -5.26 20.71 14.61
C LYS A 227 -5.75 19.45 13.92
N GLY A 228 -6.28 18.50 14.69
CA GLY A 228 -6.95 17.32 14.13
C GLY A 228 -8.30 17.61 13.46
N ASN A 229 -9.00 16.55 13.10
CA ASN A 229 -10.33 16.66 12.49
C ASN A 229 -11.37 17.12 13.54
N THR A 230 -12.35 17.92 13.10
CA THR A 230 -13.46 18.45 13.92
C THR A 230 -14.60 17.46 14.14
N LYS A 231 -14.52 16.25 13.57
CA LYS A 231 -15.49 15.17 13.80
C LYS A 231 -15.66 14.92 15.30
N ALA A 232 -16.91 14.90 15.76
CA ALA A 232 -17.23 14.61 17.15
C ALA A 232 -16.71 13.22 17.56
N LEU A 233 -16.16 13.16 18.77
CA LEU A 233 -15.83 11.91 19.44
C LEU A 233 -17.07 11.38 20.15
N THR A 234 -17.19 10.06 20.27
CA THR A 234 -18.24 9.47 21.10
C THR A 234 -17.95 9.73 22.58
N GLU A 235 -18.97 9.70 23.44
CA GLU A 235 -18.81 9.85 24.89
C GLU A 235 -17.79 8.87 25.47
N ARG A 236 -17.80 7.62 24.98
CA ARG A 236 -16.80 6.62 25.32
C ARG A 236 -15.39 7.08 24.97
N GLN A 237 -15.17 7.60 23.76
CA GLN A 237 -13.86 8.06 23.33
C GLN A 237 -13.38 9.26 24.15
N ILE A 238 -14.26 10.22 24.43
CA ILE A 238 -13.95 11.38 25.28
C ILE A 238 -13.53 10.91 26.67
N ARG A 239 -14.33 10.03 27.29
CA ARG A 239 -14.02 9.46 28.61
C ARG A 239 -12.70 8.72 28.60
N THR A 240 -12.48 7.82 27.65
CA THR A 240 -11.24 7.03 27.57
C THR A 240 -10.03 7.94 27.36
N LEU A 241 -10.07 8.86 26.39
CA LEU A 241 -8.95 9.77 26.12
C LEU A 241 -8.67 10.77 27.26
N SER A 242 -9.63 11.01 28.16
CA SER A 242 -9.40 11.86 29.34
C SER A 242 -8.33 11.29 30.28
N TYR A 243 -8.18 9.95 30.31
CA TYR A 243 -7.18 9.22 31.09
C TYR A 243 -5.86 8.97 30.33
N LEU A 244 -5.74 9.44 29.08
CA LEU A 244 -4.54 9.25 28.28
C LEU A 244 -3.31 9.86 28.97
N THR A 245 -2.26 9.04 29.13
CA THR A 245 -0.93 9.46 29.54
C THR A 245 0.09 9.15 28.45
N THR A 246 0.61 7.93 28.41
CA THR A 246 1.63 7.48 27.44
C THR A 246 1.17 6.31 26.56
N GLU A 247 -0.04 5.82 26.80
CA GLU A 247 -0.63 4.69 26.10
C GLU A 247 -0.76 4.96 24.58
N LYS A 248 -0.69 3.88 23.79
CA LYS A 248 -0.66 3.92 22.32
C LYS A 248 -1.96 3.45 21.67
N THR A 249 -2.89 2.89 22.44
CA THR A 249 -4.21 2.46 21.95
C THR A 249 -5.28 2.78 22.99
N LEU A 250 -6.54 2.92 22.54
CA LEU A 250 -7.67 3.06 23.47
C LEU A 250 -7.79 1.84 24.40
N GLU A 251 -7.51 0.64 23.90
CA GLU A 251 -7.53 -0.58 24.71
C GLU A 251 -6.55 -0.52 25.88
N GLN A 252 -5.32 -0.03 25.66
CA GLN A 252 -4.33 0.09 26.74
C GLN A 252 -4.80 1.04 27.83
N ILE A 253 -5.44 2.15 27.46
CA ILE A 253 -6.03 3.09 28.42
C ILE A 253 -7.17 2.41 29.19
N GLU A 254 -8.04 1.69 28.48
CA GLU A 254 -9.20 1.05 29.10
C GLU A 254 -8.80 -0.10 30.04
N ILE A 255 -7.83 -0.93 29.68
CA ILE A 255 -7.29 -1.97 30.57
C ILE A 255 -6.74 -1.34 31.85
N LYS A 256 -5.93 -0.27 31.71
CA LYS A 256 -5.28 0.38 32.84
C LYS A 256 -6.27 1.03 33.82
N HIS A 257 -7.37 1.61 33.33
CA HIS A 257 -8.28 2.41 34.16
C HIS A 257 -9.64 1.74 34.46
N PHE A 258 -10.06 0.75 33.67
CA PHE A 258 -11.37 0.09 33.80
C PHE A 258 -11.27 -1.45 33.89
N GLY A 259 -10.08 -2.03 33.82
CA GLY A 259 -9.84 -3.47 33.97
C GLY A 259 -10.29 -4.35 32.79
N LYS A 260 -10.94 -3.78 31.77
CA LYS A 260 -11.32 -4.41 30.50
C LYS A 260 -11.14 -3.38 29.39
N GLY A 261 -10.64 -3.80 28.23
CA GLY A 261 -10.42 -2.90 27.11
C GLY A 261 -10.92 -3.44 25.78
N SER A 262 -11.17 -2.52 24.86
CA SER A 262 -11.35 -2.81 23.44
C SER A 262 -10.81 -1.66 22.60
N GLY A 263 -10.58 -1.90 21.30
CA GLY A 263 -9.96 -0.91 20.42
C GLY A 263 -8.43 -1.05 20.36
N PHE A 264 -7.91 -2.27 20.27
CA PHE A 264 -6.49 -2.51 20.03
C PHE A 264 -5.99 -1.92 18.69
N THR A 265 -6.89 -1.72 17.72
CA THR A 265 -6.64 -1.04 16.44
C THR A 265 -6.92 0.47 16.48
N ASP A 266 -7.45 0.97 17.59
CA ASP A 266 -7.78 2.38 17.81
C ASP A 266 -6.55 3.07 18.43
N ASN A 267 -5.62 3.49 17.57
CA ASN A 267 -4.32 3.99 17.96
C ASN A 267 -4.37 5.44 18.46
N VAL A 268 -3.52 5.76 19.43
CA VAL A 268 -3.27 7.11 19.95
C VAL A 268 -1.80 7.45 19.69
N VAL A 269 -1.56 8.48 18.88
CA VAL A 269 -0.22 8.81 18.37
C VAL A 269 0.33 10.06 19.04
N HIS A 270 1.49 9.91 19.69
CA HIS A 270 2.23 10.98 20.35
C HIS A 270 3.20 11.65 19.39
N ASP A 271 3.61 12.88 19.69
CA ASP A 271 4.51 13.66 18.83
C ASP A 271 5.90 13.02 18.65
N THR A 272 6.33 12.23 19.63
CA THR A 272 7.59 11.48 19.61
C THR A 272 7.49 10.15 18.85
N ASP A 273 6.29 9.70 18.51
CA ASP A 273 6.08 8.43 17.81
C ASP A 273 6.26 8.62 16.31
N ILE A 274 6.69 7.57 15.61
CA ILE A 274 6.39 7.42 14.17
C ILE A 274 5.00 6.82 14.09
N ALA A 275 4.12 7.39 13.27
CA ALA A 275 2.72 6.97 13.19
C ALA A 275 2.60 5.46 12.89
N PRO A 276 1.65 4.73 13.50
CA PRO A 276 1.43 3.32 13.20
C PRO A 276 0.86 3.15 11.79
N THR A 277 0.80 1.90 11.32
CA THR A 277 0.19 1.55 10.03
C THR A 277 -1.22 2.14 9.92
N ILE A 278 -1.45 2.94 8.88
CA ILE A 278 -2.79 3.40 8.52
C ILE A 278 -3.54 2.20 7.93
N THR A 279 -4.68 1.86 8.51
CA THR A 279 -5.55 0.78 8.05
C THR A 279 -6.89 1.37 7.60
N SER A 280 -7.62 0.66 6.73
CA SER A 280 -8.94 1.10 6.27
C SER A 280 -9.97 1.13 7.40
N GLY A 281 -9.90 0.19 8.35
CA GLY A 281 -10.85 0.06 9.47
C GLY A 281 -10.45 0.77 10.77
N GLY A 282 -9.17 0.72 11.15
CA GLY A 282 -8.70 1.20 12.47
C GLY A 282 -8.80 2.71 12.66
N LYS A 283 -8.91 3.17 13.90
CA LYS A 283 -9.00 4.60 14.24
C LYS A 283 -7.63 5.16 14.62
N GLN A 284 -7.41 6.43 14.37
CA GLN A 284 -6.19 7.14 14.77
C GLN A 284 -6.54 8.46 15.43
N PHE A 285 -6.08 8.61 16.68
CA PHE A 285 -6.24 9.79 17.51
C PHE A 285 -4.89 10.46 17.74
N ARG A 286 -4.92 11.77 17.91
CA ARG A 286 -3.78 12.62 18.23
C ARG A 286 -3.68 12.73 19.74
N ALA A 287 -2.54 12.37 20.33
CA ALA A 287 -2.38 12.47 21.78
C ALA A 287 -2.41 13.92 22.27
N ILE A 288 -1.84 14.84 21.49
CA ILE A 288 -1.62 16.24 21.88
C ILE A 288 -2.91 17.02 22.17
N ASP A 289 -3.94 16.81 21.35
CA ASP A 289 -5.22 17.55 21.41
C ASP A 289 -6.41 16.61 21.59
N ARG A 290 -6.14 15.30 21.79
CA ARG A 290 -7.13 14.23 21.97
C ARG A 290 -8.20 14.19 20.88
N SER A 291 -7.86 14.64 19.67
CA SER A 291 -8.77 14.67 18.53
C SER A 291 -8.47 13.55 17.53
N TRP A 292 -9.34 13.39 16.52
CA TRP A 292 -9.06 12.51 15.40
C TRP A 292 -7.88 13.03 14.56
N PHE A 293 -7.17 12.12 13.89
CA PHE A 293 -6.30 12.50 12.77
C PHE A 293 -7.08 13.34 11.75
N SER A 294 -6.45 14.42 11.27
CA SER A 294 -6.93 15.21 10.13
C SER A 294 -6.65 14.50 8.81
N ASN A 295 -7.34 14.90 7.74
CA ASN A 295 -7.03 14.40 6.39
C ASN A 295 -5.56 14.67 6.01
N TYR A 296 -5.04 15.84 6.39
CA TYR A 296 -3.63 16.19 6.21
C TYR A 296 -2.70 15.22 6.95
N ASP A 297 -3.02 14.83 8.19
CA ASP A 297 -2.22 13.86 8.94
C ASP A 297 -2.14 12.52 8.21
N PHE A 298 -3.27 12.03 7.68
CA PHE A 298 -3.28 10.81 6.89
C PHE A 298 -2.49 10.95 5.59
N GLN A 299 -2.64 12.06 4.86
CA GLN A 299 -1.93 12.31 3.61
C GLN A 299 -0.42 12.31 3.82
N VAL A 300 0.09 13.05 4.80
CA VAL A 300 1.54 13.14 5.04
C VAL A 300 2.12 11.83 5.57
N CYS A 301 1.44 11.18 6.53
CA CYS A 301 1.88 9.87 7.04
C CYS A 301 1.77 8.76 5.97
N GLY A 302 0.83 8.89 5.03
CA GLY A 302 0.68 8.02 3.87
C GLY A 302 1.58 8.38 2.69
N THR A 303 2.28 9.52 2.74
CA THR A 303 3.05 10.14 1.65
C THR A 303 2.24 10.39 0.37
N TYR A 304 0.93 10.61 0.52
CA TYR A 304 0.07 11.12 -0.54
C TYR A 304 0.29 12.61 -0.74
N PRO A 305 0.14 13.13 -1.98
CA PRO A 305 0.28 14.55 -2.23
C PRO A 305 -0.86 15.33 -1.55
N ILE A 306 -0.55 16.55 -1.12
CA ILE A 306 -1.48 17.35 -0.31
C ILE A 306 -2.70 17.79 -1.13
N ASP A 307 -2.53 17.99 -2.43
CA ASP A 307 -3.56 18.34 -3.41
C ASP A 307 -4.22 17.10 -4.08
N TYR A 308 -4.03 15.88 -3.54
CA TYR A 308 -4.70 14.68 -4.04
C TYR A 308 -6.23 14.80 -3.93
N ASN A 309 -6.94 14.54 -5.02
CA ASN A 309 -8.40 14.59 -5.04
C ASN A 309 -9.01 13.22 -4.71
N PHE A 310 -9.50 13.08 -3.47
CA PHE A 310 -10.15 11.85 -2.99
C PHE A 310 -11.63 11.70 -3.41
N LYS A 311 -12.20 12.70 -4.10
CA LYS A 311 -13.63 12.80 -4.41
C LYS A 311 -14.50 12.53 -3.17
N LYS A 312 -15.32 11.49 -3.20
CA LYS A 312 -16.22 11.09 -2.09
C LYS A 312 -15.62 10.02 -1.18
N ILE A 313 -14.43 9.51 -1.49
CA ILE A 313 -13.78 8.46 -0.70
C ILE A 313 -13.08 9.11 0.50
N GLU A 314 -13.25 8.55 1.69
CA GLU A 314 -12.54 9.01 2.87
C GLU A 314 -11.02 8.82 2.68
N PRO A 315 -10.18 9.87 2.87
CA PRO A 315 -8.74 9.77 2.64
C PRO A 315 -8.08 8.63 3.42
N LYS A 316 -8.47 8.42 4.69
CA LYS A 316 -7.97 7.32 5.51
C LYS A 316 -8.19 5.96 4.85
N TYR A 317 -9.39 5.73 4.31
CA TYR A 317 -9.75 4.46 3.70
C TYR A 317 -8.85 4.16 2.50
N LEU A 318 -8.73 5.11 1.56
CA LEU A 318 -7.94 4.95 0.36
C LEU A 318 -6.43 4.80 0.66
N ILE A 319 -5.90 5.64 1.55
CA ILE A 319 -4.50 5.59 1.97
C ILE A 319 -4.19 4.29 2.71
N GLY A 320 -5.09 3.84 3.59
CA GLY A 320 -4.90 2.62 4.36
C GLY A 320 -4.81 1.36 3.49
N MET A 321 -5.54 1.34 2.37
CA MET A 321 -5.51 0.26 1.38
C MET A 321 -4.30 0.30 0.45
N SER A 322 -3.60 1.44 0.35
CA SER A 322 -2.55 1.65 -0.64
C SER A 322 -1.14 1.38 -0.10
N VAL A 323 -0.18 1.17 -1.00
CA VAL A 323 1.26 1.26 -0.69
C VAL A 323 1.64 2.75 -0.66
N PRO A 324 2.41 3.24 0.33
CA PRO A 324 2.84 4.64 0.37
C PRO A 324 3.67 5.00 -0.88
N PRO A 325 3.37 6.12 -1.59
CA PRO A 325 4.11 6.53 -2.78
C PRO A 325 5.63 6.55 -2.61
N VAL A 326 6.13 7.12 -1.51
CA VAL A 326 7.57 7.19 -1.24
C VAL A 326 8.17 5.80 -1.02
N MET A 327 7.43 4.86 -0.43
CA MET A 327 7.90 3.48 -0.27
C MET A 327 8.10 2.80 -1.62
N THR A 328 7.13 2.92 -2.52
CA THR A 328 7.24 2.37 -3.88
C THR A 328 8.34 3.08 -4.68
N ALA A 329 8.48 4.41 -4.55
CA ALA A 329 9.53 5.18 -5.22
C ALA A 329 10.94 4.70 -4.84
N GLN A 330 11.17 4.41 -3.56
CA GLN A 330 12.44 3.86 -3.07
C GLN A 330 12.75 2.49 -3.67
N VAL A 331 11.78 1.57 -3.67
CA VAL A 331 11.95 0.24 -4.28
C VAL A 331 12.21 0.35 -5.78
N ALA A 332 11.39 1.12 -6.50
CA ALA A 332 11.52 1.29 -7.94
C ALA A 332 12.85 1.94 -8.33
N THR A 333 13.36 2.88 -7.52
CA THR A 333 14.66 3.51 -7.74
C THR A 333 15.81 2.52 -7.59
N GLU A 334 15.76 1.64 -6.59
CA GLU A 334 16.81 0.62 -6.43
C GLU A 334 16.77 -0.44 -7.53
N ILE A 335 15.57 -0.84 -7.98
CA ILE A 335 15.42 -1.70 -9.16
C ILE A 335 16.02 -1.02 -10.39
N TYR A 336 15.71 0.26 -10.63
CA TYR A 336 16.28 1.02 -11.73
C TYR A 336 17.82 1.01 -11.66
N ASN A 337 18.38 1.41 -10.53
CA ASN A 337 19.84 1.56 -10.37
C ASN A 337 20.60 0.23 -10.48
N GLN A 338 20.01 -0.88 -10.06
CA GLN A 338 20.71 -2.16 -9.99
C GLN A 338 20.47 -3.03 -11.23
N TRP A 339 19.34 -2.87 -11.93
CA TRP A 339 18.94 -3.76 -13.02
C TRP A 339 18.71 -3.07 -14.38
N PHE A 340 18.35 -1.78 -14.42
CA PHE A 340 18.01 -1.09 -15.68
C PHE A 340 18.96 0.03 -16.09
N LYS A 341 19.86 0.43 -15.18
CA LYS A 341 20.93 1.40 -15.42
C LYS A 341 22.21 0.68 -15.75
#